data_AF-A0A7W0N4P0-F1
#
_entry.id   AF-A0A7W0N4P0-F1
#
_cell.length_a   1.000
_cell.length_b   1.000
_cell.length_c   1.000
_cell.angle_alpha   90.00
_cell.angle_beta   90.00
_cell.angle_gamma   90.00
#
_symmetry.space_group_name_H-M   'P 1'
#
loop_
_entity.id
_entity.type
_entity.pdbx_description
1 polymer ?
#
loop_
_entity_poly.entity_id
_entity_poly.type
_entity_poly.pdbx_seq_one_letter_code
_entity_poly.pdbx_strand_id
1 'polypeptide(L)'
;MSLPFPLESRQRVAELGYRPALDGLRALAIVAVLLYHTGGLLPGGTVGVDLFFVLSGFLITTLLLEEISSTGSLSLRRFYHRRVARLLPALFVVLAAFFLVSVLVAIAEQGSLGKDLFGVAAGIGYFSNVAMTAEPTTMSMPAELRHLWSLAAEEQFYLVWPAVLFFVLWGRVRLA
;
A
#
# COMPACT_ATOMS: atom_id res chain seq x y z
N MET A 1 31.16 15.84 -46.21
CA MET A 1 30.04 14.88 -46.11
C MET A 1 29.65 14.79 -44.64
N SER A 2 28.84 15.75 -44.18
CA SER A 2 28.36 15.88 -42.80
C SER A 2 27.06 15.08 -42.65
N LEU A 3 26.97 14.25 -41.61
CA LEU A 3 25.78 13.45 -41.33
C LEU A 3 24.59 14.37 -40.95
N PRO A 4 23.38 14.14 -41.50
CA PRO A 4 22.21 15.03 -41.31
C PRO A 4 21.29 14.59 -40.15
N PHE A 5 21.79 13.85 -39.16
CA PHE A 5 20.93 13.31 -38.09
C PHE A 5 21.25 13.97 -36.74
N PRO A 6 20.31 14.77 -36.19
CA PRO A 6 20.40 15.20 -34.80
C PRO A 6 20.43 13.97 -33.90
N LEU A 7 21.43 13.90 -33.02
CA LEU A 7 21.53 12.87 -32.00
C LEU A 7 20.24 12.84 -31.20
N GLU A 8 19.66 11.64 -31.10
CA GLU A 8 18.41 11.32 -30.41
C GLU A 8 18.16 12.22 -29.21
N SER A 9 17.13 13.06 -29.29
CA SER A 9 16.52 13.58 -28.08
C SER A 9 16.09 12.36 -27.27
N ARG A 10 16.81 12.04 -26.19
CA ARG A 10 16.32 11.10 -25.17
C ARG A 10 14.87 11.51 -24.92
N GLN A 11 13.92 10.70 -25.38
CA GLN A 11 12.51 10.96 -25.13
C GLN A 11 12.38 10.98 -23.62
N ARG A 12 12.23 12.18 -23.04
CA ARG A 12 11.85 12.31 -21.64
C ARG A 12 10.53 11.58 -21.55
N VAL A 13 10.46 10.56 -20.69
CA VAL A 13 9.19 9.94 -20.32
C VAL A 13 8.27 11.10 -19.91
N ALA A 14 7.09 11.19 -20.54
CA ALA A 14 6.16 12.26 -20.22
C ALA A 14 5.84 12.19 -18.72
N GLU A 15 6.10 13.29 -18.00
CA GLU A 15 5.77 13.37 -16.58
C GLU A 15 4.23 13.36 -16.44
N LEU A 16 3.71 12.32 -15.78
CA LEU A 16 2.31 12.19 -15.42
C LEU A 16 1.90 13.33 -14.48
N GLY A 17 2.79 13.71 -13.56
CA GLY A 17 2.53 14.70 -12.52
C GLY A 17 1.40 14.28 -11.57
N TYR A 18 0.99 15.19 -10.68
CA TYR A 18 -0.14 14.92 -9.80
C TYR A 18 -1.45 14.89 -10.59
N ARG A 19 -2.17 13.77 -10.54
CA ARG A 19 -3.44 13.56 -11.24
C ARG A 19 -4.56 13.21 -10.24
N PRO A 20 -5.34 14.21 -9.78
CA PRO A 20 -6.42 13.99 -8.81
C PRO A 20 -7.45 12.94 -9.25
N ALA A 21 -7.68 12.80 -10.56
CA ALA A 21 -8.61 11.81 -11.10
C ALA A 21 -8.22 10.36 -10.73
N LEU A 22 -6.92 10.04 -10.66
CA LEU A 22 -6.45 8.71 -10.28
C LEU A 22 -6.69 8.44 -8.79
N ASP A 23 -6.52 9.44 -7.94
CA ASP A 23 -6.89 9.35 -6.52
C ASP A 23 -8.40 9.17 -6.35
N GLY A 24 -9.21 9.90 -7.13
CA GLY A 24 -10.66 9.76 -7.16
C GLY A 24 -11.10 8.35 -7.57
N LEU A 25 -10.45 7.75 -8.57
CA LEU A 25 -10.75 6.39 -9.00
C LEU A 25 -10.38 5.35 -7.93
N ARG A 26 -9.26 5.55 -7.22
CA ARG A 26 -8.90 4.72 -6.06
C ARG A 26 -9.91 4.85 -4.92
N ALA A 27 -10.37 6.07 -4.64
CA ALA A 27 -11.39 6.30 -3.63
C ALA A 27 -12.70 5.60 -3.99
N LEU A 28 -13.13 5.68 -5.26
CA LEU A 28 -14.30 4.97 -5.75
C LEU A 28 -14.15 3.45 -5.63
N ALA A 29 -12.96 2.92 -5.93
CA ALA A 29 -12.64 1.51 -5.78
C ALA A 29 -12.78 1.05 -4.32
N ILE A 30 -12.29 1.82 -3.36
CA ILE A 30 -12.45 1.55 -1.92
C ILE A 30 -13.92 1.58 -1.51
N VAL A 31 -14.69 2.60 -1.96
CA VAL A 31 -16.12 2.71 -1.66
C VAL A 31 -16.88 1.49 -2.17
N ALA A 32 -16.57 1.00 -3.37
CA ALA A 32 -17.19 -0.20 -3.91
C ALA A 32 -16.92 -1.44 -3.04
N VAL A 33 -15.68 -1.59 -2.54
CA VAL A 33 -15.31 -2.69 -1.63
C VAL A 33 -16.06 -2.59 -0.30
N LEU A 34 -16.18 -1.38 0.26
CA LEU A 34 -16.92 -1.16 1.50
C LEU A 34 -18.41 -1.52 1.31
N LEU A 35 -19.05 -1.05 0.25
CA LEU A 35 -20.45 -1.33 -0.06
C LEU A 35 -20.73 -2.82 -0.28
N TYR A 36 -19.77 -3.53 -0.87
CA TYR A 36 -19.86 -4.99 -1.00
C TYR A 36 -19.89 -5.70 0.37
N HIS A 37 -19.05 -5.27 1.31
CA HIS A 37 -18.99 -5.88 2.64
C HIS A 37 -20.13 -5.45 3.57
N THR A 38 -20.71 -4.26 3.37
CA THR A 38 -21.87 -3.78 4.13
C THR A 38 -23.16 -4.39 3.58
N GLY A 39 -23.43 -5.66 3.90
CA GLY A 39 -24.70 -6.31 3.56
C GLY A 39 -24.93 -6.56 2.07
N GLY A 40 -23.87 -6.52 1.24
CA GLY A 40 -23.97 -6.86 -0.18
C GLY A 40 -24.66 -5.81 -1.06
N LEU A 41 -24.65 -4.53 -0.64
CA LEU A 41 -25.31 -3.43 -1.36
C LEU A 41 -24.82 -3.23 -2.80
N LEU A 42 -23.59 -3.67 -3.10
CA LEU A 42 -23.02 -3.62 -4.43
C LEU A 42 -22.43 -4.98 -4.81
N PRO A 43 -23.23 -5.91 -5.35
CA PRO A 43 -22.74 -7.17 -5.89
C PRO A 43 -21.68 -6.90 -6.97
N GLY A 44 -20.49 -7.50 -6.82
CA GLY A 44 -19.34 -7.24 -7.71
C GLY A 44 -18.39 -6.12 -7.25
N GLY A 45 -18.64 -5.48 -6.11
CA GLY A 45 -17.72 -4.48 -5.53
C GLY A 45 -16.33 -5.02 -5.17
N THR A 46 -16.13 -6.34 -5.18
CA THR A 46 -14.82 -6.99 -5.06
C THR A 46 -13.83 -6.58 -6.17
N VAL A 47 -14.31 -6.24 -7.37
CA VAL A 47 -13.49 -5.71 -8.47
C VAL A 47 -12.76 -4.41 -8.07
N GLY A 48 -13.30 -3.68 -7.08
CA GLY A 48 -12.63 -2.52 -6.51
C GLY A 48 -11.25 -2.83 -5.93
N VAL A 49 -11.03 -4.05 -5.40
CA VAL A 49 -9.70 -4.46 -4.91
C VAL A 49 -8.69 -4.51 -6.05
N ASP A 50 -9.06 -5.15 -7.16
CA ASP A 50 -8.19 -5.29 -8.33
C ASP A 50 -7.88 -3.91 -8.93
N LEU A 51 -8.90 -3.07 -9.10
CA LEU A 51 -8.73 -1.71 -9.62
C LEU A 51 -7.81 -0.88 -8.73
N PHE A 52 -7.99 -0.95 -7.40
CA PHE A 52 -7.14 -0.23 -6.47
C PHE A 52 -5.67 -0.66 -6.58
N PHE A 53 -5.40 -1.97 -6.62
CA PHE A 53 -4.02 -2.48 -6.75
C PHE A 53 -3.37 -2.13 -8.09
N VAL A 54 -4.11 -2.23 -9.21
CA VAL A 54 -3.61 -1.85 -10.53
C VAL A 54 -3.22 -0.38 -10.55
N LEU A 55 -4.06 0.51 -10.02
CA LEU A 55 -3.77 1.95 -9.96
C LEU A 55 -2.60 2.26 -9.03
N SER A 56 -2.52 1.61 -7.88
CA SER A 56 -1.38 1.74 -6.96
C SER A 56 -0.07 1.31 -7.62
N GLY A 57 -0.06 0.16 -8.31
CA GLY A 57 1.10 -0.33 -9.07
C GLY A 57 1.51 0.62 -10.18
N PHE A 58 0.56 1.07 -10.99
CA PHE A 58 0.79 2.07 -12.05
C PHE A 58 1.42 3.35 -11.50
N LEU A 59 0.78 3.99 -10.51
CA LEU A 59 1.22 5.28 -9.98
C LEU A 59 2.62 5.20 -9.38
N ILE A 60 2.91 4.16 -8.61
CA ILE A 60 4.21 4.00 -7.95
C ILE A 60 5.30 3.72 -8.98
N THR A 61 5.02 2.89 -9.98
CA THR A 61 5.97 2.63 -11.06
C THR A 61 6.28 3.90 -11.83
N THR A 62 5.25 4.68 -12.19
CA THR A 62 5.42 5.97 -12.87
C THR A 62 6.25 6.94 -12.04
N LEU A 63 5.96 7.10 -10.74
CA LEU A 63 6.73 7.98 -9.86
C LEU A 63 8.21 7.56 -9.76
N LEU A 64 8.50 6.26 -9.67
CA LEU A 64 9.86 5.75 -9.60
C LEU A 64 10.61 5.97 -10.94
N LEU A 65 9.95 5.73 -12.07
CA LEU A 65 10.54 5.96 -13.39
C LEU A 65 10.76 7.45 -13.67
N GLU A 66 9.85 8.33 -13.25
CA GLU A 66 10.01 9.79 -13.34
C GLU A 66 11.20 10.27 -12.51
N GLU A 67 11.34 9.81 -11.27
CA GLU A 67 12.50 10.11 -10.42
C GLU A 67 13.80 9.69 -11.12
N ILE A 68 13.87 8.44 -11.58
CA ILE A 68 15.04 7.92 -12.30
C ILE A 68 15.33 8.73 -13.58
N SER A 69 14.30 9.10 -14.34
CA SER A 69 14.47 9.85 -15.59
C SER A 69 14.99 11.27 -15.37
N SER A 70 14.62 11.88 -14.24
CA SER A 70 14.95 13.27 -13.92
C SER A 70 16.28 13.41 -13.17
N THR A 71 16.60 12.48 -12.26
CA THR A 71 17.81 12.55 -11.42
C THR A 71 18.91 11.57 -11.83
N GLY A 72 18.58 10.55 -12.62
CA GLY A 72 19.47 9.42 -12.91
C GLY A 72 19.72 8.49 -11.71
N SER A 73 19.00 8.71 -10.60
CA SER A 73 19.15 7.95 -9.37
C SER A 73 17.81 7.58 -8.75
N LEU A 74 17.82 6.61 -7.85
CA LEU A 74 16.66 6.21 -7.08
C LEU A 74 16.94 6.41 -5.59
N SER A 75 16.18 7.29 -4.94
CA SER A 75 16.27 7.52 -3.50
C SER A 75 15.21 6.74 -2.72
N LEU A 76 15.59 5.52 -2.31
CA LEU A 76 14.74 4.67 -1.48
C LEU A 76 14.34 5.36 -0.18
N ARG A 77 15.26 6.10 0.45
CA ARG A 77 14.99 6.85 1.69
C ARG A 77 13.86 7.86 1.49
N ARG A 78 13.93 8.66 0.42
CA ARG A 78 12.92 9.69 0.12
C ARG A 78 11.57 9.07 -0.22
N PHE A 79 11.59 7.92 -0.90
CA PHE A 79 10.41 7.16 -1.25
C PHE A 79 9.69 6.62 0.00
N TYR A 80 10.39 5.90 0.87
CA TYR A 80 9.80 5.32 2.09
C TYR A 80 9.36 6.38 3.08
N HIS A 81 10.11 7.48 3.25
CA HIS A 81 9.72 8.57 4.14
C HIS A 81 8.36 9.17 3.78
N ARG A 82 8.12 9.43 2.48
CA ARG A 82 6.85 10.02 2.01
C ARG A 82 5.65 9.12 2.29
N ARG A 83 5.83 7.80 2.21
CA ARG A 83 4.78 6.83 2.53
C ARG A 83 4.52 6.71 4.01
N VAL A 84 5.59 6.57 4.79
CA VAL A 84 5.51 6.51 6.25
C VAL A 84 4.76 7.72 6.80
N ALA A 85 5.11 8.93 6.35
CA ALA A 85 4.44 10.17 6.78
C ALA A 85 2.96 10.26 6.35
N ARG A 86 2.55 9.53 5.30
CA ARG A 86 1.18 9.53 4.79
C ARG A 86 0.30 8.46 5.45
N LEU A 87 0.84 7.27 5.70
CA LEU A 87 0.05 6.09 6.07
C LEU A 87 0.10 5.75 7.56
N LEU A 88 1.28 5.85 8.18
CA LEU A 88 1.43 5.48 9.59
C LEU A 88 0.54 6.29 10.54
N PRO A 89 0.34 7.63 10.37
CA PRO A 89 -0.50 8.38 11.29
C PRO A 89 -1.93 7.83 11.37
N ALA A 90 -2.54 7.57 10.20
CA ALA A 90 -3.89 7.03 10.14
C ALA A 90 -3.95 5.59 10.70
N LEU A 91 -2.97 4.75 10.35
CA LEU A 91 -2.90 3.37 10.86
C LEU A 91 -2.79 3.35 12.39
N PHE A 92 -1.90 4.14 12.98
CA PHE A 92 -1.73 4.18 14.43
C PHE A 92 -2.97 4.70 15.15
N VAL A 93 -3.67 5.69 14.59
CA VAL A 93 -4.93 6.15 15.17
C VAL A 93 -5.98 5.04 15.19
N VAL A 94 -6.15 4.32 14.08
CA VAL A 94 -7.11 3.21 14.00
C VAL A 94 -6.74 2.08 14.97
N LEU A 95 -5.46 1.66 15.00
CA LEU A 95 -5.01 0.59 15.87
C LEU A 95 -5.08 0.97 17.36
N ALA A 96 -4.74 2.22 17.71
CA ALA A 96 -4.85 2.70 19.08
C ALA A 96 -6.31 2.78 19.53
N ALA A 97 -7.21 3.27 18.67
CA ALA A 97 -8.64 3.30 18.95
C ALA A 97 -9.22 1.90 19.13
N PHE A 98 -8.90 0.97 18.21
CA PHE A 98 -9.30 -0.43 18.32
C PHE A 98 -8.79 -1.05 19.62
N PHE A 99 -7.49 -0.91 19.92
CA PHE A 99 -6.89 -1.48 21.13
C PHE A 99 -7.52 -0.91 22.40
N LEU A 100 -7.81 0.39 22.44
CA LEU A 100 -8.51 1.00 23.56
C LEU A 100 -9.90 0.38 23.77
N VAL A 101 -10.69 0.21 22.71
CA VAL A 101 -12.01 -0.44 22.80
C VAL A 101 -11.87 -1.90 23.28
N SER A 102 -10.93 -2.66 22.71
CA SER A 102 -10.64 -4.03 23.14
C SER A 102 -10.32 -4.14 24.62
N VAL A 103 -9.50 -3.23 25.16
CA VAL A 103 -9.17 -3.20 26.61
C VAL A 103 -10.42 -2.95 27.45
N LEU A 104 -11.26 -1.99 27.07
CA LEU A 104 -12.50 -1.68 27.80
C LEU A 104 -13.46 -2.87 27.81
N VAL A 105 -13.64 -3.55 26.68
CA VAL A 105 -14.47 -4.75 26.55
C VAL A 105 -13.90 -5.91 27.38
N ALA A 106 -12.60 -6.16 27.30
CA ALA A 106 -11.95 -7.22 28.06
C ALA A 106 -12.10 -7.03 29.58
N ILE A 107 -12.03 -5.79 30.08
CA ILE A 107 -12.28 -5.47 31.49
C ILE A 107 -13.74 -5.74 31.87
N ALA A 108 -14.68 -5.31 31.03
CA ALA A 108 -16.12 -5.47 31.30
C ALA A 108 -16.56 -6.94 31.29
N GLU A 109 -16.02 -7.74 30.38
CA GLU A 109 -16.42 -9.13 30.15
C GLU A 109 -15.47 -10.16 30.79
N GLN A 110 -14.40 -9.73 31.47
CA GLN A 110 -13.31 -10.60 31.96
C GLN A 110 -12.69 -11.44 30.83
N GLY A 111 -12.59 -10.85 29.65
CA GLY A 111 -12.09 -11.46 28.43
C GLY A 111 -10.57 -11.45 28.30
N SER A 112 -10.06 -12.10 27.25
CA SER A 112 -8.64 -12.12 26.90
C SER A 112 -8.33 -11.18 25.73
N LEU A 113 -7.21 -10.46 25.82
CA LEU A 113 -6.72 -9.57 24.75
C LEU A 113 -5.81 -10.26 23.73
N GLY A 114 -5.57 -11.58 23.84
CA GLY A 114 -4.54 -12.25 23.05
C GLY A 114 -4.68 -12.07 21.54
N LYS A 115 -5.89 -12.26 21.01
CA LYS A 115 -6.20 -12.10 19.58
C LYS A 115 -6.10 -10.63 19.14
N ASP A 116 -6.53 -9.71 19.99
CA ASP A 116 -6.52 -8.28 19.70
C ASP A 116 -5.10 -7.72 19.66
N LEU A 117 -4.25 -8.12 20.62
CA LEU A 117 -2.82 -7.84 20.64
C LEU A 117 -2.12 -8.39 19.39
N PHE A 118 -2.43 -9.63 19.01
CA PHE A 118 -1.91 -10.23 17.79
C PHE A 118 -2.37 -9.46 16.54
N GLY A 119 -3.64 -9.06 16.47
CA GLY A 119 -4.17 -8.27 15.37
C GLY A 119 -3.52 -6.90 15.22
N VAL A 120 -3.31 -6.20 16.34
CA VAL A 120 -2.58 -4.92 16.36
C VAL A 120 -1.13 -5.12 15.91
N ALA A 121 -0.44 -6.15 16.41
CA ALA A 121 0.92 -6.47 15.98
C ALA A 121 0.99 -6.80 14.48
N ALA A 122 0.02 -7.56 13.96
CA ALA A 122 -0.10 -7.88 12.53
C ALA A 122 -0.40 -6.66 11.65
N GLY A 123 -1.14 -5.69 12.18
CA GLY A 123 -1.38 -4.40 11.55
C GLY A 123 -0.10 -3.56 11.46
N ILE A 124 0.59 -3.36 12.59
CA ILE A 124 1.84 -2.58 12.65
C ILE A 124 2.93 -3.20 11.77
N GLY A 125 3.06 -4.52 11.81
CA GLY A 125 4.07 -5.25 11.05
C GLY A 125 3.72 -5.45 9.58
N TYR A 126 2.56 -4.97 9.10
CA TYR A 126 2.07 -5.19 7.74
C TYR A 126 2.11 -6.66 7.31
N PHE A 127 1.67 -7.58 8.18
CA PHE A 127 1.58 -9.01 7.86
C PHE A 127 0.16 -9.57 8.07
N SER A 128 -0.84 -8.69 8.16
CA SER A 128 -2.25 -9.04 8.35
C SER A 128 -2.79 -10.06 7.33
N ASN A 129 -2.35 -9.98 6.07
CA ASN A 129 -2.71 -10.93 5.01
C ASN A 129 -2.23 -12.37 5.31
N VAL A 130 -1.04 -12.52 5.88
CA VAL A 130 -0.49 -13.83 6.27
C VAL A 130 -1.10 -14.27 7.61
N ALA A 131 -1.27 -13.35 8.55
CA ALA A 131 -1.91 -13.64 9.83
C ALA A 131 -3.33 -14.21 9.69
N MET A 132 -4.05 -13.84 8.63
CA MET A 132 -5.37 -14.37 8.32
C MET A 132 -5.38 -15.84 7.86
N THR A 133 -4.24 -16.41 7.45
CA THR A 133 -4.15 -17.83 7.07
C THR A 133 -3.84 -18.74 8.26
N ALA A 134 -3.61 -18.19 9.45
CA ALA A 134 -3.34 -18.96 10.65
C ALA A 134 -4.60 -19.70 11.15
N GLU A 135 -4.39 -20.90 11.70
CA GLU A 135 -5.45 -21.70 12.33
C GLU A 135 -6.21 -20.90 13.41
N PRO A 136 -7.52 -21.11 13.61
CA PRO A 136 -8.35 -20.37 14.56
C PRO A 136 -7.91 -20.60 16.02
N THR A 137 -6.92 -19.84 16.46
CA THR A 137 -6.31 -19.92 17.80
C THR A 137 -6.24 -18.52 18.41
N THR A 138 -5.50 -18.35 19.52
CA THR A 138 -5.17 -17.02 20.07
C THR A 138 -4.37 -16.14 19.10
N MET A 139 -3.80 -16.73 18.04
CA MET A 139 -3.13 -16.04 16.93
C MET A 139 -4.05 -15.92 15.69
N SER A 140 -5.31 -15.55 15.91
CA SER A 140 -6.26 -15.28 14.80
C SER A 140 -6.56 -13.80 14.68
N MET A 141 -6.69 -13.32 13.44
CA MET A 141 -7.03 -11.92 13.17
C MET A 141 -8.46 -11.58 13.63
N PRO A 142 -8.64 -10.57 14.50
CA PRO A 142 -9.95 -10.01 14.85
C PRO A 142 -10.70 -9.58 13.59
N ALA A 143 -12.01 -9.81 13.56
CA ALA A 143 -12.82 -9.55 12.36
C ALA A 143 -12.75 -8.08 11.93
N GLU A 144 -12.70 -7.19 12.91
CA GLU A 144 -12.63 -5.75 12.81
C GLU A 144 -11.35 -5.30 12.11
N LEU A 145 -10.23 -6.03 12.30
CA LEU A 145 -8.93 -5.70 11.71
C LEU A 145 -8.64 -6.46 10.41
N ARG A 146 -9.48 -7.40 9.98
CA ARG A 146 -9.23 -8.21 8.78
C ARG A 146 -9.01 -7.36 7.54
N HIS A 147 -9.71 -6.24 7.39
CA HIS A 147 -9.57 -5.34 6.25
C HIS A 147 -8.14 -4.77 6.07
N LEU A 148 -7.27 -4.85 7.09
CA LEU A 148 -5.85 -4.47 6.98
C LEU A 148 -5.04 -5.39 6.07
N TRP A 149 -5.58 -6.54 5.64
CA TRP A 149 -4.89 -7.46 4.72
C TRP A 149 -4.48 -6.77 3.42
N SER A 150 -5.34 -5.92 2.85
CA SER A 150 -5.07 -5.27 1.56
C SER A 150 -4.02 -4.19 1.71
N LEU A 151 -4.04 -3.47 2.84
CA LEU A 151 -3.00 -2.49 3.20
C LEU A 151 -1.64 -3.17 3.41
N ALA A 152 -1.62 -4.31 4.11
CA ALA A 152 -0.40 -5.11 4.30
C ALA A 152 0.18 -5.58 2.95
N ALA A 153 -0.67 -6.12 2.07
CA ALA A 153 -0.25 -6.54 0.73
C ALA A 153 0.26 -5.36 -0.11
N GLU A 154 -0.40 -4.19 -0.02
CA GLU A 154 0.05 -2.96 -0.69
C GLU A 154 1.45 -2.56 -0.20
N GLU A 155 1.68 -2.49 1.12
CA GLU A 155 2.97 -2.13 1.72
C GLU A 155 4.09 -3.15 1.42
N GLN A 156 3.76 -4.44 1.34
CA GLN A 156 4.71 -5.48 0.93
C GLN A 156 5.15 -5.29 -0.53
N PHE A 157 4.20 -5.07 -1.45
CA PHE A 157 4.50 -4.77 -2.85
C PHE A 157 5.39 -3.51 -2.95
N TYR A 158 5.06 -2.53 -2.14
CA TYR A 158 5.73 -1.24 -2.00
C TYR A 158 7.16 -1.29 -1.47
N LEU A 159 7.48 -2.27 -0.64
CA LEU A 159 8.84 -2.57 -0.17
C LEU A 159 9.66 -3.30 -1.24
N VAL A 160 9.03 -4.24 -1.96
CA VAL A 160 9.72 -5.11 -2.92
C VAL A 160 9.94 -4.41 -4.26
N TRP A 161 8.95 -3.66 -4.76
CA TRP A 161 8.95 -3.14 -6.13
C TRP A 161 10.10 -2.15 -6.45
N PRO A 162 10.45 -1.18 -5.60
CA PRO A 162 11.59 -0.31 -5.85
C PRO A 162 12.91 -1.08 -5.94
N ALA A 163 13.08 -2.12 -5.12
CA ALA A 163 14.24 -2.99 -5.17
C ALA A 163 14.28 -3.76 -6.51
N VAL A 164 13.15 -4.36 -6.92
CA VAL A 164 13.03 -5.04 -8.22
C VAL A 164 13.39 -4.10 -9.37
N LEU A 165 12.83 -2.88 -9.40
CA LEU A 165 13.15 -1.89 -10.43
C LEU A 165 14.62 -1.52 -10.44
N PHE A 166 15.24 -1.33 -9.26
CA PHE A 166 16.67 -1.07 -9.16
C PHE A 166 17.51 -2.21 -9.77
N PHE A 167 17.18 -3.48 -9.43
CA PHE A 167 17.89 -4.63 -9.98
C PHE A 167 17.70 -4.79 -11.50
N VAL A 168 16.50 -4.52 -12.03
CA VAL A 168 16.25 -4.57 -13.48
C VAL A 168 17.04 -3.49 -14.22
N LEU A 169 17.20 -2.32 -13.61
CA LEU A 169 17.94 -1.18 -14.18
C LEU A 169 19.39 -1.12 -13.70
N TRP A 170 19.91 -2.23 -13.18
CA TRP A 170 21.26 -2.30 -12.64
C TRP A 170 22.29 -1.85 -13.67
N GLY A 171 23.21 -0.98 -13.24
CA GLY A 171 24.24 -0.40 -14.10
C GLY A 171 23.79 0.80 -14.93
N ARG A 172 22.49 1.11 -14.99
CA ARG A 172 21.94 2.31 -15.64
C ARG A 172 21.48 3.37 -14.63
N VAL A 173 21.24 2.98 -13.39
CA VAL A 173 20.70 3.82 -12.32
C VAL A 173 21.58 3.72 -11.07
N ARG A 174 21.78 4.84 -10.37
CA ARG A 174 22.51 4.89 -9.09
C ARG A 174 21.55 4.92 -7.91
N LEU A 175 21.94 4.32 -6.77
CA LEU A 175 21.23 4.56 -5.50
C LEU A 175 21.69 5.90 -4.91
N ALA A 176 20.73 6.66 -4.38
CA ALA A 176 20.96 7.96 -3.76
C ALA A 176 20.48 8.01 -2.30
#